data_AF-A0A382WYY2-F1
#
_entry.id   AF-A0A382WYY2-F1
#
_cell.length_a   1.000
_cell.length_b   1.000
_cell.length_c   1.000
_cell.angle_alpha   90.00
_cell.angle_beta   90.00
_cell.angle_gamma   90.00
#
_symmetry.space_group_name_H-M   'P 1'
#
loop_
_entity.id
_entity.type
_entity.pdbx_description
1 polymer ?
#
loop_
_entity_poly.entity_id
_entity_poly.type
_entity_poly.pdbx_seq_one_letter_code
_entity_poly.pdbx_strand_id
1 'polypeptide(L)' 'MSRSLDLPSTESVDTLAQELAKLQDNGKRRIAFLGSRHVPVVDIHLIELIARSLAEEGHSIITSGSQGVNATVIRA' A
#
# COMPACT_ATOMS: atom_id res chain seq x y z
N MET A 1 45.24 7.82 -22.49
CA MET A 1 44.78 7.34 -21.17
C MET A 1 43.31 6.95 -21.28
N SER A 2 43.03 5.68 -21.62
CA SER A 2 41.66 5.15 -21.67
C SER A 2 41.19 4.89 -20.24
N ARG A 3 40.28 5.73 -19.76
CA ARG A 3 39.63 5.53 -18.45
C ARG A 3 38.69 4.34 -18.61
N SER A 4 39.04 3.19 -18.04
CA SER A 4 38.12 2.08 -17.87
C SER A 4 36.92 2.61 -17.08
N LEU A 5 35.72 2.53 -17.64
CA LEU A 5 34.53 2.76 -16.83
C LEU A 5 34.38 1.53 -15.94
N ASP A 6 34.48 1.73 -14.63
CA ASP A 6 34.01 0.75 -13.65
C ASP A 6 32.49 0.71 -13.72
N LEU A 7 31.99 -0.03 -14.71
CA LEU A 7 30.57 -0.30 -14.86
C LEU A 7 30.19 -1.37 -13.82
N PRO A 8 29.05 -1.20 -13.14
CA PRO A 8 28.51 -2.25 -12.28
C PRO A 8 28.45 -3.57 -13.06
N SER A 9 28.81 -4.68 -12.40
CA SER A 9 28.68 -6.00 -13.01
C SER A 9 27.24 -6.22 -13.46
N THR A 10 27.03 -6.94 -14.56
CA THR A 10 25.68 -7.26 -15.06
C THR A 10 24.80 -7.88 -13.98
N GLU A 11 25.36 -8.73 -13.13
CA GLU A 11 24.66 -9.31 -11.96
C GLU A 11 24.09 -8.26 -10.99
N SER A 12 24.80 -7.15 -10.77
CA SER A 12 24.35 -6.07 -9.89
C SER A 12 23.23 -5.24 -10.53
N VAL A 13 23.23 -5.10 -11.87
CA VAL A 13 22.14 -4.44 -12.61
C VAL A 13 20.88 -5.31 -12.59
N ASP A 14 21.03 -6.61 -12.76
CA ASP A 14 19.90 -7.56 -12.72
C ASP A 14 19.27 -7.64 -11.32
N THR A 15 20.11 -7.62 -10.27
CA THR A 15 19.63 -7.56 -8.88
C THR A 15 18.85 -6.27 -8.62
N LEU A 16 19.36 -5.13 -9.10
CA LEU A 16 18.68 -3.84 -8.97
C LEU A 16 17.33 -3.83 -9.72
N ALA A 17 17.30 -4.38 -10.94
CA ALA A 17 16.07 -4.48 -11.72
C ALA A 17 15.02 -5.36 -11.03
N GLN A 18 15.45 -6.47 -10.41
CA GLN A 18 14.57 -7.36 -9.67
C GLN A 18 13.99 -6.69 -8.41
N GLU A 19 14.81 -5.97 -7.64
CA GLU A 19 14.33 -5.23 -6.47
C GLU A 19 13.41 -4.07 -6.86
N LEU A 20 13.71 -3.37 -7.96
CA LEU A 20 12.84 -2.32 -8.48
C LEU A 20 11.49 -2.89 -8.91
N ALA A 21 11.47 -4.06 -9.59
CA ALA A 21 10.24 -4.73 -9.98
C ALA A 21 9.36 -5.10 -8.78
N LYS A 22 9.97 -5.53 -7.65
CA LYS A 22 9.23 -5.81 -6.41
C LYS A 22 8.60 -4.54 -5.82
N LEU A 23 9.30 -3.41 -5.86
CA LEU A 23 8.76 -2.12 -5.39
C LEU A 23 7.65 -1.60 -6.30
N GLN A 24 7.79 -1.81 -7.61
CA GLN A 24 6.82 -1.40 -8.61
C GLN A 24 5.64 -2.37 -8.76
N ASP A 25 5.59 -3.43 -7.95
CA ASP A 25 4.44 -4.33 -7.89
C ASP A 25 3.24 -3.62 -7.27
N ASN A 26 2.55 -2.86 -8.11
CA ASN A 26 1.29 -2.17 -7.82
C ASN A 26 0.08 -3.07 -8.12
N GLY A 27 0.26 -4.39 -8.07
CA GLY A 27 -0.85 -5.33 -8.22
C GLY A 27 -1.95 -5.08 -7.18
N LYS A 28 -3.19 -5.43 -7.53
CA LYS A 28 -4.33 -5.35 -6.63
C LYS A 28 -4.07 -6.23 -5.41
N ARG A 29 -4.16 -5.62 -4.22
CA ARG A 29 -3.85 -6.28 -2.95
C ARG A 29 -5.12 -6.50 -2.14
N ARG A 30 -5.06 -7.49 -1.25
CA ARG A 30 -6.06 -7.67 -0.20
C ARG A 30 -5.53 -7.04 1.08
N ILE A 31 -6.13 -5.94 1.51
CA ILE A 31 -5.63 -5.06 2.57
C ILE A 31 -6.52 -5.22 3.80
N ALA A 32 -5.93 -5.58 4.94
CA ALA A 32 -6.63 -5.59 6.21
C ALA A 32 -6.68 -4.20 6.82
N PHE A 33 -7.88 -3.70 7.11
CA PHE A 33 -8.11 -2.42 7.77
C PHE A 33 -8.64 -2.66 9.18
N LEU A 34 -7.83 -2.32 10.18
CA LEU A 34 -8.10 -2.57 11.60
C LEU A 34 -7.82 -1.30 12.41
N GLY A 35 -8.55 -1.12 13.50
CA GLY A 35 -8.27 -0.02 14.42
C GLY A 35 -9.20 0.01 15.62
N SER A 36 -9.25 1.18 16.26
CA SER A 36 -10.00 1.42 17.48
C SER A 36 -11.51 1.25 17.30
N ARG A 37 -12.17 0.70 18.32
CA ARG A 37 -13.64 0.65 18.42
C ARG A 37 -14.26 2.01 18.75
N HIS A 38 -13.47 2.91 19.33
CA HIS A 38 -13.85 4.28 19.64
C HIS A 38 -12.97 5.22 18.82
N VAL A 39 -13.61 5.99 17.94
CA VAL A 39 -12.94 6.87 16.99
C VAL A 39 -13.50 8.27 17.18
N PRO A 40 -12.66 9.29 17.40
CA PRO A 40 -13.09 10.69 17.38
C PRO A 40 -13.78 11.02 16.06
N VAL A 41 -14.83 11.85 16.09
CA VAL A 41 -15.60 12.19 14.89
C VAL A 41 -14.75 12.79 13.76
N VAL A 42 -13.65 13.49 14.12
CA VAL A 42 -12.72 14.09 13.17
C VAL A 42 -11.91 13.06 12.38
N ASP A 43 -11.64 11.89 12.95
CA ASP A 43 -10.86 10.84 12.30
C ASP A 43 -11.70 9.98 11.36
N ILE A 44 -13.04 9.99 11.55
CA ILE A 44 -13.98 9.22 10.72
C ILE A 44 -13.82 9.58 9.24
N HIS A 45 -13.73 10.87 8.91
CA HIS A 45 -13.60 11.32 7.54
C HIS A 45 -12.26 10.91 6.91
N LEU A 46 -11.18 10.95 7.69
CA LEU A 46 -9.86 10.51 7.24
C LEU A 46 -9.87 9.01 6.92
N ILE A 47 -10.46 8.19 7.79
CA ILE A 47 -10.58 6.75 7.58
C ILE A 47 -11.39 6.45 6.32
N GLU A 48 -12.51 7.16 6.11
CA GLU A 48 -13.32 7.02 4.89
C GLU A 48 -12.56 7.38 3.63
N LEU A 49 -11.82 8.48 3.65
CA LEU A 49 -11.06 8.94 2.49
C LEU A 49 -10.00 7.90 2.10
N ILE A 50 -9.27 7.37 3.09
CA ILE A 50 -8.25 6.33 2.84
C ILE A 50 -8.91 5.05 2.33
N ALA A 51 -9.98 4.58 2.98
CA ALA A 51 -10.67 3.37 2.57
C ALA A 51 -11.26 3.50 1.16
N ARG A 52 -11.88 4.64 0.84
CA ARG A 52 -12.43 4.93 -0.49
C ARG A 52 -11.33 4.96 -1.56
N SER A 53 -10.22 5.65 -1.32
CA SER A 53 -9.09 5.70 -2.27
C SER A 53 -8.57 4.31 -2.60
N LEU A 54 -8.33 3.49 -1.58
CA LEU A 54 -7.84 2.13 -1.76
C LEU A 54 -8.83 1.25 -2.54
N ALA A 55 -10.14 1.41 -2.29
CA ALA A 55 -11.17 0.70 -3.03
C ALA A 55 -11.25 1.17 -4.51
N GLU A 56 -11.13 2.48 -4.75
CA GLU A 56 -11.11 3.08 -6.10
C GLU A 56 -9.87 2.66 -6.91
N GLU A 57 -8.72 2.52 -6.26
CA GLU A 57 -7.50 1.93 -6.82
C GLU A 57 -7.65 0.42 -7.12
N GLY A 58 -8.75 -0.20 -6.67
CA GLY A 58 -9.11 -1.59 -6.96
C GLY A 58 -8.54 -2.60 -5.97
N HIS A 59 -8.09 -2.17 -4.79
CA HIS A 59 -7.71 -3.07 -3.70
C HIS A 59 -8.95 -3.70 -3.05
N SER A 60 -8.81 -4.93 -2.56
CA SER A 60 -9.85 -5.60 -1.78
C SER A 60 -9.62 -5.31 -0.30
N ILE A 61 -10.52 -4.56 0.34
CA ILE A 61 -10.41 -4.23 1.75
C ILE A 61 -11.12 -5.30 2.59
N ILE A 62 -10.46 -5.80 3.63
CA ILE A 62 -11.03 -6.73 4.60
C ILE A 62 -10.95 -6.15 6.00
N THR A 63 -12.02 -6.34 6.78
CA THR A 63 -12.09 -5.92 8.18
C THR A 63 -12.96 -6.90 8.98
N SER A 64 -12.92 -6.83 10.31
CA SER A 64 -13.64 -7.77 11.17
C SER A 64 -15.13 -7.47 11.34
N GLY A 65 -15.63 -6.34 10.83
CA GLY A 65 -17.03 -5.93 10.98
C GLY A 65 -17.41 -5.36 12.35
N SER A 66 -16.43 -5.05 13.21
CA SER A 66 -16.69 -4.41 14.50
C SER A 66 -17.02 -2.91 14.38
N GLN A 67 -17.36 -2.28 15.51
CA GLN A 67 -17.58 -0.83 15.59
C GLN A 67 -16.29 0.00 15.39
N GLY A 68 -16.44 1.32 15.28
CA GLY A 68 -15.33 2.27 15.13
C GLY A 68 -14.74 2.22 13.73
N VAL A 69 -13.41 2.11 13.63
CA VAL A 69 -12.67 2.12 12.36
C VAL A 69 -13.28 1.14 11.35
N ASN A 70 -13.62 -0.08 11.80
CA ASN A 70 -14.07 -1.15 10.92
C ASN A 70 -15.45 -0.84 10.32
N ALA A 71 -16.36 -0.26 11.10
CA ALA A 71 -17.68 0.18 10.61
C ALA A 71 -17.54 1.37 9.65
N THR A 72 -16.62 2.29 9.93
CA THR A 72 -16.30 3.43 9.05
C THR A 72 -15.78 2.96 7.70
N VAL A 73 -14.85 1.99 7.68
CA VAL A 73 -14.30 1.39 6.46
C VAL A 73 -15.38 0.70 5.62
N ILE A 74 -16.32 -0.01 6.25
CA ILE A 74 -17.43 -0.68 5.53
C ILE A 74 -18.39 0.33 4.89
N ARG A 75 -18.53 1.53 5.47
CA ARG A 75 -19.43 2.58 4.97
C ARG A 75 -18.83 3.41 3.83
N ALA A 76 -17.50 3.46 3.74
CA ALA A 76 -16.77 4.23 2.73
C ALA A 76 -17.04 3.65 1.34
#